data_AF-A0A3S4I3A8-F1
#
_entry.id   AF-A0A3S4I3A8-F1
#
_cell.length_a   1.000
_cell.length_b   1.000
_cell.length_c   1.000
_cell.angle_alpha   90.00
_cell.angle_beta   90.00
_cell.angle_gamma   90.00
#
_symmetry.space_group_name_H-M   'P 1'
#
loop_
_entity.id
_entity.type
_entity.pdbx_description
1 polymer ?
#
loop_
_entity_poly.entity_id
_entity_poly.type
_entity_poly.pdbx_seq_one_letter_code
_entity_poly.pdbx_strand_id
1 'polypeptide(L)'
;MGCAVLIVMSTQISWQLTLLALLPMPIMALMIKRYGDRLHDYFKLAQAAFSSLNDRTQESLTSIRMIKAFGLEDRQSSLFAADAEDTGKKNMRVARIDARFDPTIYIAIGMANLLAISGGSWMVVNGSLTLGELTSFMMYLGLMIWPMLALAWMFNIVERGSAAYSRIRAMLAEAPVVKDGEEPVPAGRGELTAAIREFCYPQTTHPALENVNFRLKTGSDAGDMRSDRRGEKHNIVAYPAPF
;
A
#
# COMPACT_ATOMS: atom_id res chain seq x y z
N MET A 1 -9.94 -13.22 -23.63
CA MET A 1 -10.98 -14.26 -23.47
C MET A 1 -12.36 -13.67 -23.15
N GLY A 2 -12.54 -12.93 -22.05
CA GLY A 2 -13.85 -12.37 -21.68
C GLY A 2 -14.55 -11.53 -22.77
N CYS A 3 -13.84 -10.60 -23.41
CA CYS A 3 -14.40 -9.80 -24.50
C CYS A 3 -14.81 -10.66 -25.71
N ALA A 4 -14.06 -11.72 -26.02
CA ALA A 4 -14.39 -12.62 -27.12
C ALA A 4 -15.68 -13.41 -26.83
N VAL A 5 -15.85 -13.90 -25.60
CA VAL A 5 -17.07 -14.57 -25.15
C VAL A 5 -18.27 -13.64 -25.22
N LEU A 6 -18.13 -12.40 -24.74
CA LEU A 6 -19.17 -11.36 -24.85
C LEU A 6 -19.59 -11.09 -26.30
N ILE A 7 -18.61 -10.98 -27.20
CA ILE A 7 -18.86 -10.75 -28.63
C ILE A 7 -19.61 -11.93 -29.22
N VAL A 8 -19.16 -13.17 -28.97
CA VAL A 8 -19.82 -14.39 -29.47
C VAL A 8 -21.25 -14.51 -28.95
N MET A 9 -21.49 -14.32 -27.65
CA MET A 9 -22.84 -14.39 -27.06
C MET A 9 -23.77 -13.32 -27.64
N SER A 10 -23.27 -12.09 -27.84
CA SER A 10 -24.07 -10.97 -28.35
C SER A 10 -24.38 -11.08 -29.84
N THR A 11 -23.43 -11.57 -30.64
CA THR A 11 -23.53 -11.58 -32.11
C THR A 11 -24.07 -12.88 -32.68
N GLN A 12 -23.75 -14.02 -32.07
CA GLN A 12 -24.11 -15.35 -32.59
C GLN A 12 -25.34 -15.97 -31.91
N ILE A 13 -25.72 -15.49 -30.70
CA ILE A 13 -26.85 -16.06 -29.95
C ILE A 13 -27.96 -15.03 -29.81
N SER A 14 -27.81 -14.06 -28.90
CA SER A 14 -28.79 -12.99 -28.71
C SER A 14 -28.19 -11.89 -27.85
N TRP A 15 -28.13 -10.68 -28.40
CA TRP A 15 -27.72 -9.49 -27.65
C TRP A 15 -28.72 -9.13 -26.54
N GLN A 16 -30.02 -9.38 -26.74
CA GLN A 16 -31.06 -9.11 -25.74
C GLN A 16 -30.91 -10.02 -24.52
N LEU A 17 -30.71 -11.33 -24.75
CA LEU A 17 -30.51 -12.30 -23.67
C LEU A 17 -29.19 -12.04 -22.94
N THR A 18 -28.14 -11.68 -23.69
CA THR A 18 -26.85 -11.29 -23.13
C THR A 18 -26.98 -10.11 -22.17
N LEU A 19 -27.62 -9.02 -22.61
CA LEU A 19 -27.81 -7.83 -21.78
C LEU A 19 -28.64 -8.13 -20.52
N LEU A 20 -29.69 -8.93 -20.65
CA LEU A 20 -30.55 -9.35 -19.54
C LEU A 20 -29.77 -10.17 -18.50
N ALA A 21 -29.01 -11.17 -18.95
CA ALA A 21 -28.24 -12.07 -18.08
C ALA A 21 -27.05 -11.37 -17.41
N LEU A 22 -26.48 -10.33 -18.03
CA LEU A 22 -25.36 -9.56 -17.47
C LEU A 22 -25.79 -8.48 -16.48
N LEU A 23 -27.07 -8.11 -16.42
CA LEU A 23 -27.57 -7.03 -15.56
C LEU A 23 -27.18 -7.18 -14.06
N PRO A 24 -27.15 -8.38 -13.45
CA PRO A 24 -26.68 -8.55 -12.07
C PRO A 24 -25.17 -8.28 -11.88
N MET A 25 -24.35 -8.41 -12.94
CA MET A 25 -22.89 -8.32 -12.84
C MET A 25 -22.38 -6.90 -12.47
N PRO A 26 -22.87 -5.79 -13.08
CA PRO A 26 -22.53 -4.44 -12.64
C PRO A 26 -22.88 -4.16 -11.16
N ILE A 27 -24.02 -4.68 -10.70
CA ILE A 27 -24.46 -4.51 -9.30
C ILE A 27 -23.49 -5.24 -8.36
N MET A 28 -23.14 -6.48 -8.71
CA MET A 28 -22.14 -7.26 -7.99
C MET A 28 -20.79 -6.53 -7.95
N ALA A 29 -20.28 -6.05 -9.08
CA ALA A 29 -19.00 -5.35 -9.16
C ALA A 29 -18.97 -4.11 -8.25
N LEU A 30 -20.05 -3.35 -8.20
CA LEU A 30 -20.18 -2.18 -7.33
C LEU A 30 -20.20 -2.56 -5.83
N MET A 31 -20.86 -3.67 -5.47
CA MET A 31 -20.84 -4.20 -4.10
C MET A 31 -19.47 -4.71 -3.70
N ILE A 32 -18.81 -5.48 -4.57
CA ILE A 32 -17.43 -5.98 -4.38
C ILE A 32 -16.46 -4.82 -4.19
N LYS A 33 -16.55 -3.76 -5.02
CA LYS A 33 -15.73 -2.56 -4.85
C LYS A 33 -15.91 -1.95 -3.46
N ARG A 34 -17.15 -1.74 -3.04
CA ARG A 34 -17.45 -1.17 -1.71
C ARG A 34 -16.98 -2.05 -0.56
N TYR A 35 -17.08 -3.36 -0.68
CA TYR A 35 -16.54 -4.27 0.33
C TYR A 35 -15.01 -4.24 0.34
N GLY A 36 -14.36 -4.19 -0.83
CA GLY A 36 -12.92 -4.07 -0.96
C GLY A 36 -12.37 -2.82 -0.29
N ASP A 37 -12.99 -1.67 -0.52
CA ASP A 37 -12.58 -0.40 0.11
C ASP A 37 -12.70 -0.48 1.64
N ARG A 38 -13.82 -0.98 2.15
CA ARG A 38 -14.00 -1.18 3.60
C ARG A 38 -13.03 -2.21 4.17
N LEU A 39 -12.81 -3.31 3.46
CA LEU A 39 -11.91 -4.38 3.87
C LEU A 39 -10.50 -3.84 4.05
N HIS A 40 -10.03 -3.01 3.11
CA HIS A 40 -8.73 -2.34 3.19
C HIS A 40 -8.59 -1.47 4.43
N ASP A 41 -9.60 -0.67 4.76
CA ASP A 41 -9.57 0.20 5.95
C ASP A 41 -9.57 -0.60 7.25
N TYR A 42 -10.42 -1.63 7.36
CA TYR A 42 -10.41 -2.50 8.54
C TYR A 42 -9.14 -3.33 8.65
N PHE A 43 -8.56 -3.74 7.53
CA PHE A 43 -7.30 -4.48 7.51
C PHE A 43 -6.16 -3.62 8.04
N LYS A 44 -6.08 -2.33 7.67
CA LYS A 44 -5.11 -1.40 8.27
C LYS A 44 -5.25 -1.28 9.78
N LEU A 45 -6.48 -1.16 10.28
CA LEU A 45 -6.74 -1.06 11.73
C LEU A 45 -6.35 -2.35 12.47
N ALA A 46 -6.67 -3.51 11.88
CA ALA A 46 -6.29 -4.81 12.44
C ALA A 46 -4.78 -5.01 12.44
N GLN A 47 -4.10 -4.64 11.35
CA GLN A 47 -2.65 -4.71 11.24
C GLN A 47 -1.97 -3.79 12.26
N ALA A 48 -2.45 -2.55 12.42
CA ALA A 48 -1.90 -1.62 13.42
C ALA A 48 -2.06 -2.13 14.85
N ALA A 49 -3.21 -2.74 15.18
CA ALA A 49 -3.42 -3.37 16.48
C ALA A 49 -2.48 -4.57 16.71
N PHE A 50 -2.30 -5.39 15.67
CA PHE A 50 -1.37 -6.52 15.72
C PHE A 50 0.09 -6.05 15.90
N SER A 51 0.50 -4.99 15.21
CA SER A 51 1.81 -4.36 15.42
C SER A 51 1.98 -3.87 16.87
N SER A 52 1.00 -3.14 17.41
CA SER A 52 1.07 -2.66 18.80
C SER A 52 1.13 -3.80 19.82
N LEU A 53 0.38 -4.89 19.60
CA LEU A 53 0.45 -6.09 20.44
C LEU A 53 1.84 -6.72 20.38
N ASN A 54 2.46 -6.79 19.20
CA ASN A 54 3.80 -7.32 19.02
C ASN A 54 4.86 -6.45 19.71
N ASP A 55 4.78 -5.13 19.56
CA ASP A 55 5.69 -4.18 20.19
C ASP A 55 5.66 -4.31 21.72
N ARG A 56 4.45 -4.38 22.30
CA ARG A 56 4.27 -4.58 23.75
C ARG A 56 4.77 -5.95 24.21
N THR A 57 4.58 -6.98 23.41
CA THR A 57 5.12 -8.31 23.69
C THR A 57 6.64 -8.27 23.73
N GLN A 58 7.27 -7.60 22.76
CA GLN A 58 8.71 -7.43 22.71
C GLN A 58 9.22 -6.65 23.92
N GLU A 59 8.60 -5.53 24.27
CA GLU A 59 8.95 -4.73 25.45
C GLU A 59 8.87 -5.56 26.75
N SER A 60 7.81 -6.36 26.88
CA SER A 60 7.60 -7.25 28.03
C SER A 60 8.70 -8.31 28.14
N LEU A 61 9.07 -8.93 27.02
CA LEU A 61 10.10 -9.96 26.98
C LEU A 61 11.49 -9.37 27.27
N THR A 62 11.80 -8.20 26.71
CA THR A 62 13.05 -7.49 27.00
C THR A 62 13.13 -7.09 28.47
N SER A 63 12.01 -6.70 29.07
CA SER A 63 11.90 -6.27 30.47
C SER A 63 11.51 -7.38 31.45
N ILE A 64 11.55 -8.66 31.03
CA ILE A 64 10.99 -9.78 31.80
C ILE A 64 11.62 -9.94 33.20
N ARG A 65 12.92 -9.64 33.34
CA ARG A 65 13.61 -9.68 34.64
C ARG A 65 13.05 -8.63 35.60
N MET A 66 12.72 -7.44 35.10
CA MET A 66 12.12 -6.36 35.90
C MET A 66 10.71 -6.74 36.33
N ILE A 67 9.89 -7.24 35.39
CA ILE A 67 8.50 -7.66 35.65
C ILE A 67 8.47 -8.71 36.78
N LYS A 68 9.34 -9.72 36.72
CA LYS A 68 9.47 -10.76 37.75
C LYS A 68 10.00 -10.21 39.07
N ALA A 69 10.98 -9.30 39.05
CA ALA A 69 11.55 -8.72 40.26
C ALA A 69 10.52 -7.90 41.06
N PHE A 70 9.52 -7.32 40.40
CA PHE A 70 8.43 -6.57 41.03
C PHE A 70 7.13 -7.38 41.22
N GLY A 71 7.09 -8.66 40.84
CA GLY A 71 5.90 -9.51 40.98
C GLY A 71 4.70 -9.03 40.15
N LEU A 72 4.96 -8.46 38.96
CA LEU A 72 3.93 -7.83 38.10
C LEU A 72 3.39 -8.74 36.99
N GLU A 73 3.63 -10.05 37.06
CA GLU A 73 3.27 -11.01 36.01
C GLU A 73 1.77 -11.02 35.69
N ASP A 74 0.91 -11.06 36.72
CA ASP A 74 -0.55 -11.09 36.54
C ASP A 74 -1.07 -9.79 35.90
N ARG A 75 -0.49 -8.65 36.32
CA ARG A 75 -0.78 -7.36 35.71
C ARG A 75 -0.39 -7.36 34.23
N GLN A 76 0.81 -7.84 33.90
CA GLN A 76 1.25 -7.89 32.50
C GLN A 76 0.41 -8.85 31.66
N SER A 77 0.01 -9.99 32.24
CA SER A 77 -0.87 -10.96 31.60
C SER A 77 -2.24 -10.36 31.29
N SER A 78 -2.84 -9.62 32.24
CA SER A 78 -4.12 -8.95 32.01
C SER A 78 -4.06 -7.85 30.93
N LEU A 79 -2.97 -7.08 30.88
CA LEU A 79 -2.74 -6.08 29.83
C LEU A 79 -2.61 -6.74 28.45
N PHE A 80 -1.81 -7.80 28.35
CA PHE A 80 -1.66 -8.57 27.11
C PHE A 80 -3.00 -9.17 26.66
N ALA A 81 -3.78 -9.74 27.58
CA ALA A 81 -5.09 -10.30 27.28
C ALA A 81 -6.06 -9.25 26.72
N ALA A 82 -6.07 -8.04 27.29
CA ALA A 82 -6.89 -6.93 26.79
C ALA A 82 -6.48 -6.48 25.37
N ASP A 83 -5.18 -6.35 25.11
CA ASP A 83 -4.66 -5.98 23.78
C ASP A 83 -4.94 -7.08 22.74
N ALA A 84 -4.81 -8.35 23.14
CA ALA A 84 -5.11 -9.50 22.29
C ALA A 84 -6.61 -9.57 21.96
N GLU A 85 -7.49 -9.29 22.92
CA GLU A 85 -8.94 -9.25 22.70
C GLU A 85 -9.33 -8.13 21.73
N ASP A 86 -8.77 -6.92 21.89
CA ASP A 86 -9.01 -5.80 20.96
C ASP A 86 -8.51 -6.12 19.55
N THR A 87 -7.31 -6.69 19.43
CA THR A 87 -6.75 -7.16 18.16
C THR A 87 -7.65 -8.22 17.51
N GLY A 88 -8.15 -9.17 18.30
CA GLY A 88 -9.12 -10.18 17.87
C GLY A 88 -10.43 -9.57 17.36
N LYS A 89 -10.99 -8.59 18.07
CA LYS A 89 -12.21 -7.86 17.64
C LYS A 89 -12.00 -7.14 16.31
N LYS A 90 -10.84 -6.53 16.08
CA LYS A 90 -10.50 -5.85 14.82
C LYS A 90 -10.35 -6.85 13.67
N ASN A 91 -9.65 -7.96 13.88
CA ASN A 91 -9.57 -9.06 12.90
C ASN A 91 -10.94 -9.66 12.57
N MET A 92 -11.82 -9.80 13.56
CA MET A 92 -13.19 -10.30 13.33
C MET A 92 -14.01 -9.35 12.43
N ARG A 93 -13.75 -8.04 12.46
CA ARG A 93 -14.40 -7.08 11.54
C ARG A 93 -13.93 -7.28 10.10
N VAL A 94 -12.64 -7.57 9.89
CA VAL A 94 -12.07 -7.93 8.59
C VAL A 94 -12.75 -9.19 8.06
N ALA A 95 -12.74 -10.27 8.86
CA ALA A 95 -13.34 -11.55 8.50
C ALA A 95 -14.85 -11.43 8.15
N ARG A 96 -15.60 -10.59 8.87
CA ARG A 96 -17.01 -10.35 8.58
C ARG A 96 -17.26 -9.63 7.26
N ILE A 97 -16.33 -8.82 6.78
CA ILE A 97 -16.46 -8.17 5.46
C ILE A 97 -16.04 -9.15 4.37
N ASP A 98 -14.94 -9.86 4.58
CA ASP A 98 -14.45 -10.89 3.68
C ASP A 98 -15.50 -11.99 3.41
N ALA A 99 -16.17 -12.46 4.47
CA ALA A 99 -17.25 -13.45 4.36
C ALA A 99 -18.48 -13.00 3.57
N ARG A 100 -18.60 -11.71 3.19
CA ARG A 100 -19.71 -11.21 2.35
C ARG A 100 -19.45 -11.31 0.85
N PHE A 101 -18.19 -11.53 0.44
CA PHE A 101 -17.85 -11.62 -0.98
C PHE A 101 -18.52 -12.82 -1.64
N ASP A 102 -18.31 -14.03 -1.10
CA ASP A 102 -18.83 -15.26 -1.69
C ASP A 102 -20.37 -15.28 -1.80
N PRO A 103 -21.16 -14.96 -0.77
CA PRO A 103 -22.61 -14.88 -0.90
C PRO A 103 -23.06 -13.89 -1.97
N THR A 104 -22.39 -12.75 -2.09
CA THR A 104 -22.72 -11.72 -3.09
C THR A 104 -22.44 -12.22 -4.50
N ILE A 105 -21.32 -12.91 -4.70
CA ILE A 105 -20.95 -13.53 -5.97
C ILE A 105 -21.97 -14.61 -6.34
N TYR A 106 -22.29 -15.52 -5.43
CA TYR A 106 -23.24 -16.60 -5.70
C TYR A 106 -24.66 -16.10 -5.97
N ILE A 107 -25.14 -15.08 -5.25
CA ILE A 107 -26.44 -14.46 -5.53
C ILE A 107 -26.45 -13.84 -6.93
N ALA A 108 -25.39 -13.12 -7.32
CA ALA A 108 -25.31 -12.51 -8.64
C ALA A 108 -25.28 -13.56 -9.76
N ILE A 109 -24.49 -14.63 -9.59
CA ILE A 109 -24.44 -15.77 -10.53
C ILE A 109 -25.80 -16.47 -10.60
N GLY A 110 -26.43 -16.74 -9.46
CA GLY A 110 -27.75 -17.36 -9.39
C GLY A 110 -28.80 -16.52 -10.11
N MET A 111 -28.77 -15.21 -9.92
CA MET A 111 -29.68 -14.26 -10.57
C MET A 111 -29.42 -14.17 -12.08
N ALA A 112 -28.15 -14.16 -12.51
CA ALA A 112 -27.77 -14.17 -13.92
C ALA A 112 -28.25 -15.45 -14.61
N ASN A 113 -28.06 -16.62 -13.98
CA ASN A 113 -28.57 -17.89 -14.49
C ASN A 113 -30.09 -17.92 -14.53
N LEU A 114 -30.77 -17.45 -13.49
CA LEU A 114 -32.23 -17.37 -13.46
C LEU A 114 -32.76 -16.55 -14.63
N LEU A 115 -32.21 -15.35 -14.84
CA LEU A 115 -32.57 -14.48 -15.96
C LEU A 115 -32.29 -15.10 -17.32
N ALA A 116 -31.13 -15.77 -17.45
CA ALA A 116 -30.74 -16.45 -18.67
C ALA A 116 -31.66 -17.65 -18.98
N ILE A 117 -32.06 -18.44 -17.98
CA ILE A 117 -32.99 -19.56 -18.15
C ILE A 117 -34.37 -18.99 -18.48
N SER A 118 -34.90 -18.06 -17.69
CA SER A 118 -36.26 -17.55 -17.89
C SER A 118 -36.42 -16.84 -19.24
N GLY A 119 -35.46 -15.97 -19.59
CA GLY A 119 -35.47 -15.26 -20.87
C GLY A 119 -35.20 -16.19 -22.04
N GLY A 120 -34.21 -17.08 -21.90
CA GLY A 120 -33.83 -18.03 -22.93
C GLY A 120 -34.94 -19.04 -23.22
N SER A 121 -35.58 -19.60 -22.19
CA SER A 121 -36.72 -20.51 -22.35
C SER A 121 -37.88 -19.84 -23.09
N TRP A 122 -38.19 -18.57 -22.80
CA TRP A 122 -39.22 -17.84 -23.53
C TRP A 122 -38.85 -17.65 -25.01
N MET A 123 -37.59 -17.33 -25.31
CA MET A 123 -37.12 -17.21 -26.70
C MET A 123 -37.13 -18.55 -27.46
N VAL A 124 -36.86 -19.66 -26.76
CA VAL A 124 -36.95 -21.01 -27.33
C VAL A 124 -38.39 -21.36 -27.69
N VAL A 125 -39.35 -21.08 -26.80
CA VAL A 125 -40.78 -21.31 -27.07
C VAL A 125 -41.28 -20.49 -28.27
N ASN A 126 -40.78 -19.26 -28.42
CA ASN A 126 -41.13 -18.38 -29.55
C ASN A 126 -40.35 -18.70 -30.85
N GLY A 127 -39.53 -19.76 -30.87
CA GLY A 127 -38.74 -20.15 -32.03
C GLY A 127 -37.61 -19.18 -32.41
N SER A 128 -37.28 -18.23 -31.54
CA SER A 128 -36.19 -17.26 -31.76
C SER A 128 -34.82 -17.79 -31.34
N LEU A 129 -34.79 -18.89 -30.59
CA LEU A 129 -33.58 -19.55 -30.11
C LEU A 129 -33.80 -21.07 -30.11
N THR A 130 -32.75 -21.85 -30.36
CA THR A 130 -32.77 -23.30 -30.20
C THR A 130 -32.36 -23.71 -28.79
N LEU A 131 -32.73 -24.93 -28.39
CA LEU A 131 -32.29 -25.49 -27.11
C LEU A 131 -30.75 -25.62 -27.03
N GLY A 132 -30.10 -25.92 -28.16
CA GLY A 132 -28.64 -26.00 -28.26
C GLY A 132 -27.95 -24.64 -28.06
N GLU A 133 -28.53 -23.57 -28.62
CA GLU A 133 -28.04 -22.20 -28.40
C GLU A 133 -28.21 -21.76 -26.94
N LEU A 134 -29.34 -22.09 -26.29
CA LEU A 134 -29.53 -21.80 -24.87
C LEU A 134 -28.51 -22.54 -23.99
N THR A 135 -28.26 -23.82 -24.30
CA THR A 135 -27.27 -24.63 -23.59
C THR A 135 -25.86 -24.06 -23.76
N SER A 136 -25.51 -23.65 -24.98
CA SER A 136 -24.22 -23.01 -25.28
C SER A 136 -24.08 -21.66 -24.57
N PHE A 137 -25.17 -20.88 -24.53
CA PHE A 137 -25.23 -19.62 -23.81
C PHE A 137 -24.92 -19.80 -22.31
N MET A 138 -25.49 -20.82 -21.66
CA MET A 138 -25.21 -21.12 -20.25
C MET A 138 -23.74 -21.45 -20.01
N MET A 139 -23.13 -22.23 -20.90
CA MET A 139 -21.70 -22.56 -20.80
C MET A 139 -20.83 -21.30 -20.95
N TYR A 140 -21.14 -20.44 -21.92
CA TYR A 140 -20.45 -19.17 -22.12
C TYR A 140 -20.66 -18.18 -20.97
N LEU A 141 -21.87 -18.13 -20.41
CA LEU A 141 -22.17 -17.32 -19.22
C LEU A 141 -21.30 -17.76 -18.03
N GLY A 142 -21.13 -19.07 -17.82
CA GLY A 142 -20.22 -19.60 -16.81
C GLY A 142 -18.76 -19.16 -17.01
N LEU A 143 -18.27 -19.17 -18.25
CA LEU A 143 -16.93 -18.67 -18.60
C LEU A 143 -16.77 -17.16 -18.41
N MET A 144 -17.88 -16.41 -18.35
CA MET A 144 -17.88 -14.95 -18.21
C MET A 144 -17.81 -14.47 -16.76
N ILE A 145 -18.07 -15.34 -15.79
CA ILE A 145 -18.00 -15.03 -14.35
C ILE A 145 -16.60 -14.53 -13.96
N TRP A 146 -15.56 -15.30 -14.29
CA TRP A 146 -14.17 -14.97 -13.97
C TRP A 146 -13.70 -13.66 -14.62
N PRO A 147 -13.88 -13.46 -15.94
CA PRO A 147 -13.56 -12.19 -16.59
C PRO A 147 -14.25 -10.97 -15.99
N MET A 148 -15.50 -11.11 -15.54
CA MET A 148 -16.22 -10.01 -14.86
C MET A 148 -15.57 -9.66 -13.52
N LEU A 149 -15.19 -10.66 -12.71
CA LEU A 149 -14.46 -10.44 -11.46
C LEU A 149 -13.07 -9.85 -11.71
N ALA A 150 -12.35 -10.37 -12.71
CA ALA A 150 -11.02 -9.89 -13.08
C ALA A 150 -11.05 -8.42 -13.54
N LEU A 151 -12.09 -7.98 -14.23
CA LEU A 151 -12.25 -6.59 -14.65
C LEU A 151 -12.29 -5.63 -13.45
N ALA A 152 -13.04 -5.98 -12.40
CA ALA A 152 -13.11 -5.19 -11.17
C ALA A 152 -11.74 -5.10 -10.48
N TRP A 153 -10.99 -6.20 -10.41
CA TRP A 153 -9.63 -6.21 -9.88
C TRP A 153 -8.65 -5.41 -10.75
N MET A 154 -8.79 -5.49 -12.08
CA MET A 154 -7.95 -4.73 -13.01
C MET A 154 -8.06 -3.23 -12.76
N PHE A 155 -9.27 -2.68 -12.61
CA PHE A 155 -9.46 -1.27 -12.27
C PHE A 155 -8.74 -0.89 -10.98
N ASN A 156 -8.86 -1.71 -9.94
CA ASN A 156 -8.19 -1.48 -8.66
C ASN A 156 -6.65 -1.56 -8.75
N ILE A 157 -6.11 -2.48 -9.56
CA ILE A 157 -4.66 -2.57 -9.85
C ILE A 157 -4.18 -1.33 -10.57
N VAL A 158 -4.90 -0.87 -11.61
CA VAL A 158 -4.54 0.32 -12.39
C VAL A 158 -4.55 1.58 -11.51
N GLU A 159 -5.57 1.76 -10.67
CA GLU A 159 -5.65 2.89 -9.73
C GLU A 159 -4.42 2.91 -8.78
N ARG A 160 -4.07 1.78 -8.17
CA ARG A 160 -2.88 1.67 -7.31
C ARG A 160 -1.58 1.89 -8.07
N GLY A 161 -1.47 1.33 -9.28
CA GLY A 161 -0.32 1.50 -10.16
C GLY A 161 -0.07 2.96 -10.53
N SER A 162 -1.13 3.71 -10.81
CA SER A 162 -1.06 5.15 -11.11
C SER A 162 -0.50 5.96 -9.93
N ALA A 163 -0.92 5.64 -8.70
CA ALA A 163 -0.39 6.29 -7.49
C ALA A 163 1.11 5.97 -7.28
N ALA A 164 1.52 4.72 -7.51
CA ALA A 164 2.93 4.33 -7.43
C ALA A 164 3.77 5.01 -8.52
N TYR A 165 3.28 5.04 -9.75
CA TYR A 165 3.93 5.70 -10.87
C TYR A 165 4.11 7.21 -10.64
N SER A 166 3.11 7.86 -10.03
CA SER A 166 3.19 9.28 -9.67
C SER A 166 4.34 9.58 -8.70
N ARG A 167 4.59 8.70 -7.72
CA ARG A 167 5.73 8.83 -6.79
C ARG A 167 7.07 8.62 -7.49
N ILE A 168 7.18 7.61 -8.36
CA ILE A 168 8.40 7.36 -9.15
C ILE A 168 8.71 8.59 -10.02
N ARG A 169 7.70 9.14 -10.70
CA ARG A 169 7.87 10.34 -11.52
C ARG A 169 8.30 11.55 -10.70
N ALA A 170 7.75 11.75 -9.51
CA ALA A 170 8.18 12.82 -8.60
C ALA A 170 9.65 12.66 -8.20
N MET A 171 10.07 11.44 -7.84
CA MET A 171 11.47 11.14 -7.52
C MET A 171 12.42 11.38 -8.70
N LEU A 172 12.03 10.98 -9.92
CA LEU A 172 12.83 11.20 -11.13
C LEU A 172 12.89 12.67 -11.57
N ALA A 173 11.89 13.47 -11.19
CA ALA A 173 11.83 14.90 -11.50
C ALA A 173 12.60 15.76 -10.50
N GLU A 174 13.05 15.20 -9.38
CA GLU A 174 13.82 15.92 -8.37
C GLU A 174 15.18 16.34 -8.95
N ALA A 175 15.41 17.65 -9.01
CA ALA A 175 16.67 18.18 -9.52
C ALA A 175 17.80 17.96 -8.50
N PRO A 176 19.05 17.72 -8.94
CA PRO A 176 20.19 17.64 -8.03
C PRO A 176 20.32 18.92 -7.20
N VAL A 177 20.36 18.77 -5.88
CA VAL A 177 20.50 19.89 -4.93
C VAL A 177 21.89 20.55 -5.04
N VAL A 178 22.90 19.75 -5.39
CA VAL A 178 24.27 20.20 -5.63
C VAL A 178 24.56 20.06 -7.11
N LYS A 179 24.95 21.16 -7.76
CA LYS A 179 25.46 21.16 -9.13
C LYS A 179 26.97 21.01 -9.05
N ASP A 180 27.53 20.15 -9.90
CA ASP A 180 28.98 20.05 -10.04
C ASP A 180 29.55 21.38 -10.55
N GLY A 181 30.75 21.72 -10.08
CA GLY A 181 31.50 22.87 -10.58
C GLY A 181 32.04 22.62 -11.99
N GLU A 182 32.19 23.67 -12.78
CA GLU A 182 32.75 23.60 -14.14
C GLU A 182 34.29 23.56 -14.14
N GLU A 183 34.92 23.86 -13.00
CA GLU A 183 36.36 23.96 -12.89
C GLU A 183 37.01 22.61 -12.56
N PRO A 184 38.00 22.16 -13.35
CA PRO A 184 38.75 20.95 -13.04
C PRO A 184 39.58 21.17 -11.77
N VAL A 185 39.51 20.22 -10.85
CA VAL A 185 40.30 20.26 -9.61
C VAL A 185 41.79 20.10 -9.96
N PRO A 186 42.69 21.00 -9.48
CA PRO A 186 44.11 20.89 -9.73
C PRO A 186 44.70 19.56 -9.24
N ALA A 187 45.61 18.96 -10.02
CA ALA A 187 46.28 17.73 -9.60
C ALA A 187 47.27 18.00 -8.46
N GLY A 188 47.05 17.39 -7.29
CA GLY A 188 47.95 17.47 -6.13
C GLY A 188 47.22 17.57 -4.78
N ARG A 189 47.97 17.62 -3.68
CA ARG A 189 47.42 17.95 -2.35
C ARG A 189 47.32 19.48 -2.24
N GLY A 190 46.12 20.01 -2.01
CA GLY A 190 45.86 21.44 -1.81
C GLY A 190 45.59 21.78 -0.34
N GLU A 191 45.69 23.07 0.01
CA GLU A 191 45.24 23.59 1.31
C GLU A 191 43.71 23.75 1.29
N LEU A 192 43.01 23.15 2.24
CA LEU A 192 41.55 23.28 2.36
C LEU A 192 41.23 24.38 3.35
N THR A 193 40.53 25.43 2.91
CA THR A 193 39.99 26.46 3.80
C THR A 193 38.47 26.39 3.77
N ALA A 194 37.85 26.21 4.93
CA ALA A 194 36.40 26.25 5.08
C ALA A 194 36.03 27.38 6.03
N ALA A 195 35.12 28.25 5.57
CA ALA A 195 34.55 29.35 6.33
C ALA A 195 33.03 29.27 6.26
N ILE A 196 32.44 28.52 7.18
CA ILE A 196 31.00 28.29 7.25
C ILE A 196 30.43 29.25 8.29
N ARG A 197 29.69 30.26 7.83
CA ARG A 197 29.03 31.23 8.71
C ARG A 197 27.87 30.59 9.47
N GLU A 198 27.01 29.88 8.76
CA GLU A 198 25.84 29.22 9.30
C GLU A 198 25.46 28.07 8.38
N PHE A 199 25.11 26.92 8.94
CA PHE A 199 24.57 25.78 8.19
C PHE A 199 23.39 25.18 8.94
N CYS A 200 22.24 25.10 8.26
CA CYS A 200 21.02 24.51 8.78
C CYS A 200 20.62 23.33 7.90
N TYR A 201 20.22 22.21 8.51
CA TYR A 201 19.62 21.12 7.76
C TYR A 201 18.24 21.54 7.22
N PRO A 202 17.81 21.02 6.06
CA PRO A 202 16.46 21.24 5.57
C PRO A 202 15.44 20.88 6.65
N GLN A 203 14.45 21.77 6.87
CA GLN A 203 13.39 21.64 7.89
C GLN A 203 13.80 21.85 9.36
N THR A 204 15.03 22.31 9.62
CA THR A 204 15.42 22.77 10.97
C THR A 204 15.54 24.28 11.00
N THR A 205 14.99 24.91 12.04
CA THR A 205 15.13 26.36 12.30
C THR A 205 16.36 26.68 13.13
N HIS A 206 16.99 25.67 13.75
CA HIS A 206 18.20 25.84 14.54
C HIS A 206 19.43 25.45 13.69
N PRO A 207 20.46 26.30 13.66
CA PRO A 207 21.68 26.01 12.91
C PRO A 207 22.47 24.86 13.55
N ALA A 208 22.93 23.94 12.70
CA ALA A 208 23.76 22.81 13.07
C ALA A 208 25.25 23.18 13.15
N LEU A 209 25.68 24.18 12.37
CA LEU A 209 27.00 24.79 12.47
C LEU A 209 26.84 26.31 12.47
N GLU A 210 27.55 26.98 13.37
CA GLU A 210 27.65 28.45 13.41
C GLU A 210 29.13 28.84 13.53
N ASN A 211 29.57 29.79 12.68
CA ASN A 211 30.89 30.42 12.72
C ASN A 211 32.08 29.44 12.73
N VAL A 212 32.02 28.39 11.91
CA VAL A 212 33.08 27.38 11.79
C VAL A 212 34.11 27.83 10.75
N ASN A 213 35.32 28.15 11.22
CA ASN A 213 36.45 28.51 10.37
C ASN A 213 37.63 27.57 10.66
N PHE A 214 38.08 26.84 9.65
CA PHE A 214 39.28 26.02 9.77
C PHE A 214 40.07 25.97 8.47
N ARG A 215 41.36 25.68 8.61
CA ARG A 215 42.33 25.63 7.53
C ARG A 215 43.19 24.38 7.71
N LEU A 216 43.13 23.47 6.74
CA LEU A 216 43.86 22.22 6.75
C LEU A 216 45.03 22.29 5.78
N LYS A 217 46.25 22.17 6.31
CA LYS A 217 47.48 22.19 5.52
C LYS A 217 47.82 20.80 5.01
N THR A 218 48.52 20.75 3.87
CA THR A 218 48.95 19.50 3.23
C THR A 218 49.90 18.70 4.14
N GLY A 219 49.56 17.45 4.43
CA GLY A 219 50.39 16.55 5.23
C GLY A 219 50.23 16.65 6.76
N SER A 220 49.24 17.41 7.26
CA SER A 220 48.86 17.41 8.68
C SER A 220 47.81 16.33 8.96
N ASP A 221 48.06 15.47 9.96
CA ASP A 221 47.05 14.54 10.48
C ASP A 221 45.91 15.34 11.15
N ALA A 222 44.68 14.81 11.11
CA ALA A 222 43.46 15.50 11.56
C ALA A 222 43.49 16.02 13.03
N GLY A 223 44.51 15.65 13.81
CA GLY A 223 44.76 16.16 15.16
C GLY A 223 45.38 17.56 15.26
N ASP A 224 45.93 18.13 14.17
CA ASP A 224 46.61 19.44 14.19
C ASP A 224 45.72 20.61 13.71
N MET A 225 44.39 20.46 13.80
CA MET A 225 43.43 21.51 13.44
C MET A 225 43.49 22.68 14.43
N ARG A 226 44.23 23.73 14.05
CA ARG A 226 44.28 24.99 14.80
C ARG A 226 43.01 25.81 14.51
N SER A 227 42.02 25.77 15.41
CA SER A 227 40.91 26.72 15.40
C SER A 227 41.45 28.12 15.66
N ASP A 228 41.31 29.06 14.71
CA ASP A 228 41.61 30.47 14.96
C ASP A 228 40.51 31.05 15.87
N ARG A 229 40.68 30.84 17.19
CA ARG A 229 39.76 31.34 18.21
C ARG A 229 40.01 32.82 18.42
N ARG A 230 39.23 33.64 17.73
CA ARG A 230 38.82 34.94 18.28
C ARG A 230 37.31 34.92 18.54
N GLY A 231 36.96 34.53 19.76
CA GLY A 231 35.62 34.65 20.33
C GLY A 231 34.79 33.36 20.26
N GLU A 232 34.46 32.86 21.45
CA GLU A 232 33.44 31.84 21.77
C GLU A 232 33.75 30.35 21.50
N LYS A 233 33.77 29.60 22.61
CA LYS A 233 33.87 28.15 22.66
C LYS A 233 32.51 27.55 22.31
N HIS A 234 32.32 27.04 21.11
CA HIS A 234 31.35 25.97 20.88
C HIS A 234 32.10 24.67 20.60
N ASN A 235 31.90 23.68 21.48
CA ASN A 235 32.37 22.32 21.27
C ASN A 235 31.76 21.80 19.96
N ILE A 236 32.60 21.33 19.04
CA ILE A 236 32.14 20.50 17.93
C ILE A 236 31.75 19.14 18.54
N VAL A 237 30.51 19.02 19.00
CA VAL A 237 29.92 17.73 19.36
C VAL A 237 29.40 17.13 18.06
N ALA A 238 30.15 16.19 17.50
CA ALA A 238 29.65 15.35 16.42
C ALA A 238 28.54 14.45 16.98
N TYR A 239 27.28 14.80 16.72
CA TYR A 239 26.18 13.87 16.95
C TYR A 239 26.22 12.80 15.85
N PRO A 240 26.19 11.49 16.20
CA PRO A 240 26.00 10.46 15.20
C PRO A 240 24.62 10.67 14.56
N ALA A 241 24.58 10.65 13.23
CA ALA A 241 23.34 10.74 12.48
C ALA A 241 22.35 9.65 12.94
N PRO A 242 21.06 9.98 13.16
CA PRO A 242 20.05 8.95 13.25
C PRO A 242 19.89 8.33 11.87
N PHE A 243 20.05 7.01 11.81
CA PHE A 243 19.59 6.21 10.67
C PHE A 243 18.08 6.37 10.48
#